data_AF-A0A0C2HAW7-F1
#
_entry.id   AF-A0A0C2HAW7-F1
#
_cell.length_a   1.000
_cell.length_b   1.000
_cell.length_c   1.000
_cell.angle_alpha   90.00
_cell.angle_beta   90.00
_cell.angle_gamma   90.00
#
_symmetry.space_group_name_H-M   'P 1'
#
loop_
_entity.id
_entity.type
_entity.pdbx_description
1 polymer ?
#
loop_
_entity_poly.entity_id
_entity_poly.type
_entity_poly.pdbx_seq_one_letter_code
_entity_poly.pdbx_strand_id
1 'polypeptide(L)'
;MCKNNDSKQYKIPCVLIGNRLYSLNIVLSRTLGGFWQIRIATENDPGMLFFGEFEAFQEEWTNVFEQLSSSVMDNSLIPLRVDLESDSVALVCNLNGVTAHAAERRKREDLQKKLQATEMELASTAHAAERRKREDLQKKLQATEMELASTFSEKMFLGETTSKLARERNGIAEIAVEVSICAKLGS
;
A
#
# COMPACT_ATOMS: atom_id res chain seq x y z
N MET A 1 18.41 26.68 -18.33
CA MET A 1 17.37 27.22 -19.22
C MET A 1 16.55 26.04 -19.75
N CYS A 2 15.38 25.78 -19.17
CA CYS A 2 14.51 24.67 -19.59
C CYS A 2 13.51 25.20 -20.62
N LYS A 3 13.74 24.92 -21.90
CA LYS A 3 12.78 25.20 -22.98
C LYS A 3 12.68 23.97 -23.86
N ASN A 4 11.57 23.26 -23.73
CA ASN A 4 10.76 22.71 -24.82
C ASN A 4 9.64 21.89 -24.19
N ASN A 5 8.61 22.58 -23.69
CA ASN A 5 7.33 21.94 -23.47
C ASN A 5 6.70 21.77 -24.86
N ASP A 6 7.00 20.65 -25.53
CA ASP A 6 6.31 20.24 -26.76
C ASP A 6 4.89 19.80 -26.38
N SER A 7 4.06 20.77 -26.02
CA SER A 7 2.65 20.57 -25.73
C SER A 7 1.78 21.36 -26.71
N LYS A 8 0.90 20.67 -27.42
CA LYS A 8 -0.11 21.27 -28.31
C LYS A 8 -1.50 21.06 -27.73
N GLN A 9 -2.35 22.08 -27.84
CA GLN A 9 -3.73 22.03 -27.38
C GLN A 9 -4.68 22.26 -28.54
N TYR A 10 -5.73 21.47 -28.61
CA TYR A 10 -6.78 21.54 -29.61
C TYR A 10 -8.14 21.61 -28.94
N LYS A 11 -9.04 22.40 -29.54
CA LYS A 11 -10.45 22.42 -29.18
C LYS A 11 -11.23 21.83 -30.34
N ILE A 12 -11.92 20.73 -30.09
CA ILE A 12 -12.69 20.03 -31.12
C ILE A 12 -14.17 20.16 -30.79
N PRO A 13 -14.95 20.87 -31.61
CA PRO A 13 -16.39 20.91 -31.48
C PRO A 13 -16.99 19.57 -31.96
N CYS A 14 -18.09 19.14 -31.33
CA CYS A 14 -18.92 18.04 -31.80
C CYS A 14 -18.27 16.64 -31.85
N VAL A 15 -17.73 16.17 -30.71
CA VAL A 15 -17.23 14.79 -30.55
C VAL A 15 -18.31 13.87 -29.97
N LEU A 16 -18.53 12.72 -30.57
CA LEU A 16 -19.51 11.74 -30.08
C LEU A 16 -18.91 10.86 -28.97
N ILE A 17 -19.53 10.87 -27.79
CA ILE A 17 -19.19 9.95 -26.70
C ILE A 17 -20.49 9.25 -26.28
N GLY A 18 -20.56 7.94 -26.52
CA GLY A 18 -21.81 7.19 -26.43
C GLY A 18 -22.86 7.79 -27.37
N ASN A 19 -23.96 8.31 -26.83
CA ASN A 19 -25.07 8.90 -27.59
C ASN A 19 -25.16 10.43 -27.46
N ARG A 20 -24.09 11.10 -27.03
CA ARG A 20 -24.08 12.55 -26.78
C ARG A 20 -22.90 13.22 -27.46
N LEU A 21 -23.12 14.45 -27.92
CA LEU A 21 -22.08 15.31 -28.49
C LEU A 21 -21.46 16.19 -27.40
N TYR A 22 -20.13 16.29 -27.44
CA TYR A 22 -19.35 17.09 -26.50
C TYR A 22 -18.36 17.98 -27.23
N SER A 23 -18.07 19.14 -26.65
CA SER A 23 -16.88 19.92 -26.99
C SER A 23 -15.72 19.42 -26.14
N LEU A 24 -14.63 19.01 -26.79
CA LEU A 24 -13.47 18.45 -26.11
C LEU A 24 -12.25 19.36 -26.21
N ASN A 25 -11.53 19.45 -25.09
CA ASN A 25 -10.18 19.99 -25.01
C ASN A 25 -9.20 18.82 -25.05
N ILE A 26 -8.37 18.79 -26.09
CA ILE A 26 -7.34 17.76 -26.29
C ILE A 26 -5.97 18.40 -26.09
N VAL A 27 -5.17 17.82 -25.20
CA VAL A 27 -3.79 18.23 -24.95
C VAL A 27 -2.87 17.08 -25.34
N LEU A 28 -1.98 17.33 -26.29
CA LEU A 28 -0.85 16.46 -26.62
C LEU A 28 0.39 16.99 -25.94
N SER A 29 1.13 16.15 -25.21
CA SER A 29 2.37 16.54 -24.55
C SER A 29 3.42 15.46 -24.67
N ARG A 30 4.65 15.84 -24.99
CA ARG A 30 5.78 14.91 -25.02
C ARG A 30 6.27 14.59 -23.60
N THR A 31 6.43 13.31 -23.31
CA THR A 31 6.99 12.83 -22.03
C THR A 31 8.51 12.72 -22.10
N LEU A 32 9.17 12.72 -20.93
CA LEU A 32 10.63 12.58 -20.82
C LEU A 32 11.16 11.26 -21.39
N GLY A 33 10.31 10.24 -21.55
CA GLY A 33 10.65 8.94 -22.15
C GLY A 33 10.56 8.89 -23.67
N GLY A 34 10.24 9.99 -24.35
CA GLY A 34 10.10 10.05 -25.80
C GLY A 34 8.69 9.73 -26.32
N PHE A 35 7.80 9.22 -25.46
CA PHE A 35 6.40 8.96 -25.78
C PHE A 35 5.57 10.23 -25.81
N TRP A 36 4.51 10.23 -26.62
CA TRP A 36 3.49 11.26 -26.59
C TRP A 36 2.34 10.84 -25.68
N GLN A 37 1.87 11.79 -24.89
CA GLN A 37 0.72 11.64 -24.02
C GLN A 37 -0.41 12.50 -24.55
N ILE A 38 -1.61 11.93 -24.61
CA ILE A 38 -2.85 12.63 -24.90
C ILE A 38 -3.72 12.70 -23.67
N ARG A 39 -4.27 13.89 -23.41
CA ARG A 39 -5.27 14.13 -22.38
C ARG A 39 -6.48 14.75 -23.03
N ILE A 40 -7.66 14.24 -22.70
CA ILE A 40 -8.92 14.75 -23.21
C ILE A 40 -9.84 15.05 -22.03
N ALA A 41 -10.39 16.25 -22.04
CA ALA A 41 -11.40 16.67 -21.08
C ALA A 41 -12.57 17.31 -21.84
N THR A 42 -13.76 17.29 -21.26
CA THR A 42 -14.85 18.13 -21.80
C THR A 42 -14.58 19.60 -21.46
N GLU A 43 -15.22 20.50 -22.19
CA GLU A 43 -15.18 21.93 -21.87
C GLU A 43 -15.92 22.27 -20.56
N ASN A 44 -17.00 21.53 -20.25
CA ASN A 44 -17.89 21.84 -19.12
C ASN A 44 -17.56 21.07 -17.83
N ASP A 45 -16.76 20.01 -17.93
CA ASP A 45 -16.28 19.19 -16.82
C ASP A 45 -14.79 18.86 -17.06
N PRO A 46 -13.88 19.42 -16.25
CA PRO A 46 -12.44 19.18 -16.36
C PRO A 46 -12.02 17.81 -15.83
N GLY A 47 -12.94 16.99 -15.32
CA GLY A 47 -12.69 15.57 -15.08
C GLY A 47 -12.14 14.93 -16.36
N MET A 48 -10.90 14.45 -16.32
CA MET A 48 -10.25 13.85 -17.48
C MET A 48 -11.08 12.67 -18.00
N LEU A 49 -11.58 12.78 -19.23
CA LEU A 49 -12.35 11.74 -19.89
C LEU A 49 -11.46 10.65 -20.48
N PHE A 50 -10.27 11.01 -20.95
CA PHE A 50 -9.35 10.07 -21.56
C PHE A 50 -7.89 10.48 -21.34
N PHE A 51 -7.07 9.46 -21.10
CA PHE A 51 -5.63 9.56 -20.98
C PHE A 51 -5.01 8.39 -21.72
N GLY A 52 -4.10 8.67 -22.65
CA GLY A 52 -3.41 7.64 -23.43
C GLY A 52 -1.95 8.01 -23.67
N GLU A 53 -1.12 6.99 -23.86
CA GLU A 53 0.26 7.13 -24.31
C GLU A 53 0.42 6.40 -25.65
N PHE A 54 1.06 7.04 -26.62
CA PHE A 54 1.32 6.44 -27.94
C PHE A 54 2.76 6.65 -28.38
N GLU A 55 3.28 5.61 -29.04
CA GLU A 55 4.71 5.44 -29.30
C GLU A 55 5.12 5.94 -30.70
N ALA A 56 4.21 6.01 -31.69
CA ALA A 56 4.65 6.23 -33.10
C ALA A 56 3.69 6.94 -34.10
N PHE A 57 2.48 7.39 -33.73
CA PHE A 57 1.51 7.96 -34.69
C PHE A 57 1.33 9.49 -34.58
N GLN A 58 2.42 10.23 -34.34
CA GLN A 58 2.37 11.68 -34.03
C GLN A 58 1.79 12.51 -35.18
N GLU A 59 2.30 12.37 -36.40
CA GLU A 59 1.95 13.28 -37.50
C GLU A 59 0.49 13.13 -37.93
N GLU A 60 0.00 11.90 -38.02
CA GLU A 60 -1.37 11.61 -38.41
C GLU A 60 -2.38 12.22 -37.43
N TRP A 61 -2.23 11.96 -36.13
CA TRP A 61 -3.16 12.50 -35.12
C TRP A 61 -3.01 14.01 -34.92
N THR A 62 -1.80 14.55 -35.03
CA THR A 62 -1.58 16.01 -34.99
C THR A 62 -2.32 16.68 -36.14
N ASN A 63 -2.17 16.17 -37.37
CA ASN A 63 -2.85 16.71 -38.55
C ASN A 63 -4.37 16.58 -38.44
N VAL A 64 -4.86 15.45 -37.94
CA VAL A 64 -6.28 15.23 -37.66
C VAL A 64 -6.81 16.28 -36.69
N PHE A 65 -6.16 16.50 -35.55
CA PHE A 65 -6.62 17.49 -34.57
C PHE A 65 -6.49 18.92 -35.06
N GLU A 66 -5.44 19.25 -35.83
CA GLU A 66 -5.31 20.56 -36.50
C GLU A 66 -6.48 20.80 -37.47
N GLN A 67 -6.83 19.81 -38.30
CA GLN A 67 -7.98 19.89 -39.21
C GLN A 67 -9.31 20.01 -38.45
N LEU A 68 -9.53 19.18 -37.44
CA LEU A 68 -10.76 19.19 -36.65
C LEU A 68 -10.95 20.46 -35.82
N SER A 69 -9.85 21.09 -35.39
CA SER A 69 -9.90 22.34 -34.62
C SER A 69 -10.06 23.60 -35.49
N SER A 70 -9.63 23.54 -36.76
CA SER A 70 -9.67 24.67 -37.70
C SER A 70 -10.89 24.64 -38.62
N SER A 71 -11.48 23.46 -38.83
CA SER A 71 -12.61 23.28 -39.72
C SER A 71 -13.91 23.82 -39.14
N VAL A 72 -14.61 24.66 -39.91
CA VAL A 72 -16.06 24.85 -39.80
C VAL A 72 -16.70 23.60 -40.39
N MET A 73 -16.71 22.51 -39.62
CA MET A 73 -17.19 21.21 -40.11
C MET A 73 -18.66 21.33 -40.52
N ASP A 74 -18.98 20.92 -41.74
CA ASP A 74 -20.36 20.60 -42.11
C ASP A 74 -20.82 19.46 -41.18
N ASN A 75 -21.72 19.78 -40.24
CA ASN A 75 -22.20 18.92 -39.15
C ASN A 75 -22.87 17.59 -39.59
N SER A 76 -22.84 17.26 -40.89
CA SER A 76 -23.41 16.05 -41.47
C SER A 76 -22.65 14.77 -41.12
N LEU A 77 -21.38 14.83 -40.73
CA LEU A 77 -20.60 13.68 -40.30
C LEU A 77 -19.88 14.02 -38.99
N ILE A 78 -20.08 13.20 -37.95
CA ILE A 78 -19.34 13.31 -36.70
C ILE A 78 -17.96 12.67 -36.94
N PRO A 79 -16.90 13.47 -37.04
CA PRO A 79 -15.61 12.97 -37.52
C PRO A 79 -14.81 12.29 -36.43
N LEU A 80 -15.10 12.58 -35.15
CA LEU A 80 -14.39 12.04 -34.01
C LEU A 80 -15.39 11.44 -33.04
N ARG A 81 -15.12 10.20 -32.61
CA ARG A 81 -15.88 9.51 -31.58
C ARG A 81 -14.95 8.86 -30.56
N VAL A 82 -15.42 8.76 -29.33
CA VAL A 82 -14.76 8.04 -28.25
C VAL A 82 -15.57 6.78 -27.99
N ASP A 83 -15.02 5.65 -28.42
CA ASP A 83 -15.61 4.33 -28.19
C ASP A 83 -15.14 3.83 -26.81
N LEU A 84 -16.11 3.59 -25.92
CA LEU A 84 -15.88 3.03 -24.58
C LEU A 84 -16.17 1.53 -24.67
N GLU A 85 -15.14 0.72 -24.88
CA GLU A 85 -15.26 -0.74 -24.75
C GLU A 85 -15.02 -1.14 -23.29
N SER A 86 -15.61 -2.27 -22.86
CA SER A 86 -15.61 -2.73 -21.46
C SER A 86 -14.24 -2.67 -20.77
N ASP A 87 -13.15 -2.84 -21.53
CA ASP A 87 -11.78 -2.78 -21.04
C ASP A 87 -10.85 -1.78 -21.76
N SER A 88 -11.33 -0.98 -22.71
CA SER A 88 -10.48 -0.03 -23.44
C SER A 88 -11.23 1.25 -23.81
N VAL A 89 -10.49 2.35 -23.97
CA VAL A 89 -11.04 3.55 -24.61
C VAL A 89 -10.29 3.76 -25.91
N ALA A 90 -11.06 3.91 -26.99
CA ALA A 90 -10.53 4.13 -28.33
C ALA A 90 -11.02 5.46 -28.89
N LEU A 91 -10.09 6.31 -29.30
CA LEU A 91 -10.41 7.44 -30.17
C LEU A 91 -10.51 6.94 -31.59
N VAL A 92 -11.67 7.13 -32.20
CA VAL A 92 -11.93 6.75 -33.58
C VAL A 92 -12.21 8.02 -34.37
N CYS A 93 -11.38 8.29 -35.36
CA CYS A 93 -11.56 9.41 -36.26
C CYS A 93 -11.91 8.90 -37.65
N ASN A 94 -13.01 9.38 -38.24
CA ASN A 94 -13.37 9.16 -39.64
C ASN A 94 -13.34 10.48 -40.40
N LEU A 95 -12.24 10.72 -41.11
CA LEU A 95 -12.04 11.90 -41.94
C LEU A 95 -11.79 11.45 -43.37
N ASN A 96 -12.60 11.94 -44.32
CA ASN A 96 -12.44 11.66 -45.75
C ASN A 96 -12.40 10.15 -46.09
N GLY A 97 -13.10 9.31 -45.32
CA GLY A 97 -13.11 7.85 -45.50
C GLY A 97 -11.93 7.11 -44.85
N VAL A 98 -10.99 7.82 -44.22
CA VAL A 98 -9.89 7.23 -43.45
C VAL A 98 -10.32 7.07 -42.00
N THR A 99 -10.24 5.83 -41.49
CA THR A 99 -10.51 5.53 -40.07
C THR A 99 -9.20 5.34 -39.31
N ALA A 100 -8.93 6.20 -38.33
CA ALA A 100 -7.77 6.10 -37.44
C ALA A 100 -8.22 5.71 -36.02
N HIS A 101 -7.48 4.80 -35.38
CA HIS A 101 -7.76 4.32 -34.03
C HIS A 101 -6.59 4.65 -33.08
N ALA A 102 -6.84 5.39 -32.00
CA ALA A 102 -5.89 5.53 -30.90
C ALA A 102 -6.47 4.79 -29.68
N ALA A 103 -5.91 3.63 -29.35
CA ALA A 103 -6.34 2.82 -28.21
C ALA A 103 -5.48 3.11 -26.99
N GLU A 104 -6.10 3.19 -25.81
CA GLU A 104 -5.37 3.19 -24.54
C GLU A 104 -4.79 1.80 -24.25
N ARG A 105 -3.47 1.73 -24.03
CA ARG A 105 -2.84 0.58 -23.39
C ARG A 105 -3.10 0.70 -21.88
N ARG A 106 -4.20 0.14 -21.37
CA ARG A 106 -4.54 0.24 -19.94
C ARG A 106 -3.39 -0.29 -19.08
N LYS A 107 -2.97 0.53 -18.12
CA LYS A 107 -2.00 0.27 -17.03
C LYS A 107 -2.35 -0.90 -16.10
N ARG A 108 -3.22 -1.84 -16.51
CA ARG A 108 -3.70 -2.97 -15.69
C ARG A 108 -2.55 -3.90 -15.30
N GLU A 109 -1.64 -4.19 -16.24
CA GLU A 109 -0.46 -5.02 -15.96
C GLU A 109 0.52 -4.35 -15.00
N ASP A 110 0.73 -3.04 -15.12
CA ASP A 110 1.60 -2.27 -14.23
C ASP A 110 0.98 -2.06 -12.85
N LEU A 111 -0.33 -1.85 -12.76
CA LEU A 111 -1.06 -1.81 -11.50
C LEU A 111 -1.06 -3.18 -10.83
N GLN A 112 -1.21 -4.27 -11.58
CA GLN A 112 -1.16 -5.63 -11.06
C GLN A 112 0.25 -6.01 -10.58
N LYS A 113 1.30 -5.60 -11.30
CA LYS A 113 2.69 -5.74 -10.85
C LYS A 113 2.98 -4.93 -9.59
N LYS A 114 2.49 -3.68 -9.52
CA LYS A 114 2.61 -2.85 -8.31
C LYS A 114 1.86 -3.46 -7.13
N LEU A 115 0.64 -3.96 -7.35
CA LEU A 115 -0.14 -4.63 -6.32
C LEU A 115 0.59 -5.87 -5.78
N GLN A 116 1.10 -6.73 -6.66
CA GLN A 116 1.88 -7.91 -6.28
C GLN A 116 3.16 -7.54 -5.52
N ALA A 117 3.86 -6.47 -5.94
CA ALA A 117 5.04 -5.99 -5.23
C ALA A 117 4.71 -5.51 -3.81
N THR A 118 3.62 -4.75 -3.66
CA THR A 118 3.17 -4.25 -2.34
C THR A 118 2.69 -5.39 -1.43
N GLU A 119 1.96 -6.37 -1.96
CA GLU A 119 1.52 -7.56 -1.21
C GLU A 119 2.72 -8.38 -0.69
N MET A 120 3.74 -8.54 -1.52
CA MET A 120 4.96 -9.26 -1.15
C MET A 120 5.78 -8.51 -0.09
N GLU A 121 5.83 -7.18 -0.16
CA GLU A 121 6.48 -6.32 0.83
C GLU A 121 5.74 -6.32 2.18
N LEU A 122 4.40 -6.31 2.15
CA LEU A 122 3.54 -6.47 3.34
C LEU A 122 3.72 -7.86 3.99
N ALA A 123 3.78 -8.93 3.20
CA ALA A 123 4.00 -10.28 3.73
C ALA A 123 5.37 -10.42 4.40
N SER A 124 6.42 -9.84 3.80
CA SER A 124 7.78 -9.83 4.35
C SER A 124 7.86 -9.06 5.67
N THR A 125 7.25 -7.88 5.74
CA THR A 125 7.23 -7.05 6.95
C THR A 125 6.42 -7.70 8.08
N ALA A 126 5.27 -8.30 7.79
CA ALA A 126 4.47 -9.04 8.77
C ALA A 126 5.26 -10.23 9.34
N HIS A 127 5.92 -11.02 8.49
CA HIS A 127 6.71 -12.17 8.93
C HIS A 127 7.91 -11.76 9.78
N ALA A 128 8.59 -10.67 9.44
CA ALA A 128 9.69 -10.12 10.24
C ALA A 128 9.22 -9.60 11.61
N ALA A 129 8.07 -8.93 11.67
CA ALA A 129 7.48 -8.44 12.91
C ALA A 129 7.05 -9.59 13.83
N GLU A 130 6.41 -10.63 13.28
CA GLU A 130 6.00 -11.81 14.05
C GLU A 130 7.19 -12.57 14.60
N ARG A 131 8.27 -12.73 13.81
CA ARG A 131 9.51 -13.37 14.26
C ARG A 131 10.15 -12.63 15.42
N ARG A 132 10.29 -11.30 15.33
CA ARG A 132 10.82 -10.47 16.42
C ARG A 132 9.98 -10.60 17.69
N LYS A 133 8.65 -10.62 17.57
CA LYS A 133 7.76 -10.77 18.73
C LYS A 133 7.90 -12.15 19.37
N ARG A 134 8.04 -13.22 18.58
CA ARG A 134 8.31 -14.58 19.11
C ARG A 134 9.65 -14.63 19.85
N GLU A 135 10.71 -14.08 19.27
CA GLU A 135 12.04 -14.06 19.90
C GLU A 135 12.05 -13.25 21.20
N ASP A 136 11.35 -12.11 21.25
CA ASP A 136 11.22 -11.30 22.47
C ASP A 136 10.40 -12.01 23.56
N LEU A 137 9.29 -12.65 23.19
CA LEU A 137 8.49 -13.46 24.13
C LEU A 137 9.28 -14.66 24.66
N GLN A 138 10.08 -15.32 23.83
CA GLN A 138 10.91 -16.45 24.25
C GLN A 138 11.98 -16.01 25.25
N LYS A 139 12.63 -14.86 25.03
CA LYS A 139 13.59 -14.29 25.99
C LYS A 139 12.93 -13.92 27.32
N LYS A 140 11.74 -13.31 27.27
CA LYS A 140 10.97 -12.98 28.48
C LYS A 140 10.56 -14.23 29.24
N LEU A 141 10.08 -15.26 28.53
CA LEU A 141 9.74 -16.55 29.13
C LEU A 141 10.94 -17.15 29.85
N GLN A 142 12.10 -17.23 29.18
CA GLN A 142 13.32 -17.78 29.77
C GLN A 142 13.80 -16.99 30.99
N ALA A 143 13.68 -15.66 30.97
CA ALA A 143 13.98 -14.83 32.13
C ALA A 143 13.04 -15.13 33.31
N THR A 144 11.73 -15.22 33.06
CA THR A 144 10.74 -15.55 34.10
C THR A 144 10.93 -16.96 34.66
N GLU A 145 11.29 -17.95 33.84
CA GLU A 145 11.58 -19.31 34.30
C GLU A 145 12.82 -19.34 35.21
N MET A 146 13.85 -18.55 34.88
CA MET A 146 15.06 -18.45 35.68
C MET A 146 14.80 -17.77 37.03
N GLU A 147 14.02 -16.68 37.04
CA GLU A 147 13.58 -16.02 38.28
C GLU A 147 12.74 -16.96 39.14
N LEU A 148 11.80 -17.70 38.56
CA LEU A 148 11.01 -18.70 39.27
C LEU A 148 11.87 -19.79 39.88
N ALA A 149 12.86 -20.32 39.14
CA ALA A 149 13.80 -21.32 39.66
C ALA A 149 14.64 -20.78 40.82
N SER A 150 15.10 -19.53 40.71
CA SER A 150 15.83 -18.85 41.78
C SER A 150 14.97 -18.68 43.04
N THR A 151 13.73 -18.21 42.87
CA THR A 151 12.77 -18.02 43.97
C THR A 151 12.40 -19.34 44.64
N PHE A 152 12.28 -20.42 43.86
CA PHE A 152 12.01 -21.75 44.38
C PHE A 152 13.16 -22.27 45.24
N SER A 153 14.41 -22.09 44.78
CA SER A 153 15.61 -22.43 45.54
C SER A 153 15.70 -21.66 46.85
N GLU A 154 15.42 -20.35 46.83
CA GLU A 154 15.40 -19.50 48.02
C GLU A 154 14.35 -19.97 49.04
N LYS A 155 13.14 -20.32 48.58
CA LYS A 155 12.09 -20.88 49.45
C LYS A 155 12.48 -22.21 50.07
N MET A 156 13.15 -23.11 49.33
CA MET A 156 13.65 -24.35 49.92
C MET A 156 14.68 -24.08 51.02
N PHE A 157 15.63 -23.18 50.78
CA PHE A 157 16.63 -22.79 51.77
C PHE A 157 15.99 -22.17 53.03
N LEU A 158 14.99 -21.30 52.85
CA LEU A 158 14.21 -20.74 53.97
C LEU A 158 13.42 -21.82 54.72
N GLY A 159 12.88 -22.82 54.02
CA GLY A 159 12.20 -23.97 54.65
C GLY A 159 13.14 -24.81 55.52
N GLU A 160 14.38 -25.04 55.07
CA GLU A 160 15.39 -25.77 55.83
C GLU A 160 15.83 -25.01 57.08
N THR A 161 16.11 -23.71 56.94
CA THR A 161 16.54 -22.85 58.06
C THR A 161 15.45 -22.72 59.12
N THR A 162 14.19 -22.51 58.72
CA THR A 162 13.06 -22.46 59.66
C THR A 162 12.85 -23.80 60.38
N SER A 163 13.00 -24.93 59.69
CA SER A 163 12.91 -26.27 60.30
C SER A 163 14.04 -26.53 61.30
N LYS A 164 15.24 -25.98 61.06
CA LYS A 164 16.37 -26.07 62.00
C LYS A 164 16.13 -25.24 63.25
N LEU A 165 15.69 -23.99 63.10
CA LEU A 165 15.34 -23.10 64.22
C LEU A 165 14.21 -23.69 65.08
N ALA A 166 13.21 -24.33 64.46
CA ALA A 166 12.13 -24.99 65.20
C ALA A 166 12.65 -26.13 66.09
N ARG A 167 13.59 -26.94 65.60
CA ARG A 167 14.23 -28.00 66.39
C ARG A 167 15.06 -27.46 67.54
N GLU A 168 15.88 -26.44 67.30
CA GLU A 168 16.68 -25.80 68.34
C GLU A 168 15.79 -25.18 69.43
N ARG A 169 14.72 -24.48 69.06
CA ARG A 169 13.74 -23.93 70.00
C ARG A 169 13.10 -25.00 70.87
N ASN A 170 12.70 -26.14 70.28
CA ASN A 170 12.09 -27.24 71.03
C ASN A 170 13.09 -27.85 72.03
N GLY A 171 14.36 -28.05 71.63
CA GLY A 171 15.40 -28.54 72.55
C GLY A 171 15.67 -27.58 73.71
N ILE A 172 15.68 -26.26 73.46
CA ILE A 172 15.79 -25.26 74.54
C ILE A 172 14.60 -25.35 75.50
N ALA A 173 13.38 -25.53 74.97
CA ALA A 173 12.19 -25.67 75.80
C ALA A 173 12.25 -26.92 76.70
N GLU A 174 12.75 -28.04 76.18
CA GLU A 174 12.97 -29.27 76.95
C GLU A 174 13.97 -29.05 78.10
N ILE A 175 15.14 -28.45 77.80
CA ILE A 175 16.15 -28.12 78.82
C ILE A 175 15.57 -27.18 79.89
N ALA A 176 14.80 -26.17 79.50
CA ALA A 176 14.19 -25.23 80.44
C ALA A 176 13.20 -25.93 81.39
N VAL A 177 12.44 -26.92 80.89
CA VAL A 177 11.54 -27.74 81.72
C VAL A 177 12.36 -28.58 82.72
N GLU A 178 13.43 -29.24 82.27
CA GLU A 178 14.29 -30.04 83.16
C GLU A 178 14.92 -29.19 84.27
N VAL A 179 15.47 -28.02 83.94
CA VAL A 179 16.03 -27.08 84.92
C VAL A 179 14.97 -26.63 85.93
N SER A 180 13.74 -26.34 85.48
CA SER A 180 12.65 -25.96 86.36
C SER A 180 12.24 -27.08 87.33
N ILE A 181 12.24 -28.33 86.87
CA ILE A 181 11.97 -29.51 87.72
C ILE A 181 13.08 -29.67 88.76
N CYS A 182 14.35 -29.61 88.36
CA CYS A 182 15.50 -29.71 89.26
C CYS A 182 15.49 -28.61 90.33
N ALA A 183 15.16 -27.37 89.95
CA ALA A 183 15.05 -26.26 90.89
C ALA A 183 13.94 -26.47 91.95
N LYS A 184 12.83 -27.12 91.59
CA LYS A 184 11.73 -27.44 92.52
C LYS A 184 12.03 -28.61 93.45
N LEU A 185 12.89 -29.54 93.06
CA LEU A 185 13.26 -30.71 93.88
C LEU A 185 14.42 -30.43 94.84
N GLY A 186 15.17 -29.33 94.64
CA GLY A 186 16.30 -28.91 95.47
C GLY A 186 16.01 -27.78 96.47
N SER A 187 14.77 -27.28 96.58
CA SER A 187 14.28 -26.37 97.64
C SER A 187 13.40 -27.13 98.62
#